data_AF-A0A536AKJ0-F1
#
_entry.id   AF-A0A536AKJ0-F1
#
_cell.length_a   1.000
_cell.length_b   1.000
_cell.length_c   1.000
_cell.angle_alpha   90.00
_cell.angle_beta   90.00
_cell.angle_gamma   90.00
#
_symmetry.space_group_name_H-M   'P 1'
#
loop_
_entity.id
_entity.type
_entity.pdbx_description
1 polymer ?
#
loop_
_entity_poly.entity_id
_entity_poly.type
_entity_poly.pdbx_seq_one_letter_code
_entity_poly.pdbx_strand_id
1 'polypeptide(L)'
;MRPSSVKRKVTTPAPAHETDAERRHEHRFQVSESIARLVMRTTANNLPLSRDDRPYQWSTTTYCDTVAWSIFRAAEKGSAMQLRIREYHRTRPREVLNPGTAWIEFKDDEQDTSLKERFGVSMEVARSFLRGDTTLPEDHGLAERASLLLRDGARPVAVTQYNRLAYNSLDSSLRITADHNLMYFALPWETRDDGDTEPSPLGSLLAMEPDVIVEMKWYGELPHWAVDLHAYLKESTREERPSKFIVAMRWLLGETDGTKKPKKK
;
A
#
# COMPACT_ATOMS: atom_id res chain seq x y z
N MET A 1 -44.54 30.46 20.61
CA MET A 1 -43.20 30.33 21.20
C MET A 1 -42.51 29.09 20.65
N ARG A 2 -41.42 29.25 19.90
CA ARG A 2 -40.52 28.16 19.51
C ARG A 2 -39.19 28.35 20.26
N PRO A 3 -38.67 27.33 20.96
CA PRO A 3 -37.24 27.22 21.20
C PRO A 3 -36.75 25.90 20.57
N SER A 4 -35.93 25.95 19.52
CA SER A 4 -34.47 26.15 19.53
C SER A 4 -33.83 24.82 19.14
N SER A 5 -33.51 24.66 17.86
CA SER A 5 -32.76 23.51 17.37
C SER A 5 -31.34 23.58 17.94
N VAL A 6 -31.01 22.65 18.83
CA VAL A 6 -29.62 22.41 19.22
C VAL A 6 -28.87 21.96 17.97
N LYS A 7 -28.04 22.84 17.41
CA LYS A 7 -27.05 22.46 16.40
C LYS A 7 -26.10 21.47 17.06
N ARG A 8 -26.28 20.17 16.80
CA ARG A 8 -25.25 19.16 17.09
C ARG A 8 -24.02 19.54 16.27
N LYS A 9 -23.00 20.05 16.94
CA LYS A 9 -21.66 20.22 16.40
C LYS A 9 -21.19 18.80 16.07
N VAL A 10 -21.20 18.43 14.79
CA VAL A 10 -20.57 17.20 14.32
C VAL A 10 -19.08 17.39 14.56
N THR A 11 -18.57 16.79 15.62
CA THR A 11 -17.14 16.68 15.87
C THR A 11 -16.60 15.80 14.75
N THR A 12 -15.99 16.41 13.74
CA THR A 12 -15.14 15.67 12.79
C THR A 12 -14.09 14.96 13.63
N PRO A 13 -13.99 13.62 13.58
CA PRO A 13 -12.92 12.93 14.29
C PRO A 13 -11.60 13.50 13.79
N ALA A 14 -10.71 13.86 14.72
CA ALA A 14 -9.35 14.28 14.37
C ALA A 14 -8.71 13.18 13.50
N PRO A 15 -7.93 13.55 12.47
CA PRO A 15 -7.27 12.56 11.64
C PRO A 15 -6.41 11.66 12.52
N ALA A 16 -6.54 10.35 12.33
CA ALA A 16 -5.72 9.38 13.03
C ALA A 16 -4.30 9.46 12.46
N HIS A 17 -3.35 9.94 13.24
CA HIS A 17 -1.93 9.96 12.87
C HIS A 17 -1.24 8.74 13.48
N GLU A 18 -0.50 8.03 12.64
CA GLU A 18 0.29 6.88 13.09
C GLU A 18 1.70 6.94 12.49
N THR A 19 2.69 6.80 13.36
CA THR A 19 4.11 6.71 13.03
C THR A 19 4.65 5.35 13.47
N ASP A 20 5.34 4.70 12.53
CA ASP A 20 6.05 3.44 12.77
C ASP A 20 7.55 3.77 12.79
N ALA A 21 8.06 4.11 13.98
CA ALA A 21 9.40 4.64 14.18
C ALA A 21 10.48 3.55 14.32
N GLU A 22 10.09 2.29 14.53
CA GLU A 22 11.03 1.19 14.75
C GLU A 22 11.35 0.45 13.45
N ARG A 23 12.65 0.27 13.20
CA ARG A 23 13.16 -0.49 12.05
C ARG A 23 12.83 -1.96 12.25
N ARG A 24 12.19 -2.60 11.26
CA ARG A 24 11.75 -4.00 11.31
C ARG A 24 12.29 -4.80 10.14
N HIS A 25 12.44 -6.11 10.34
CA HIS A 25 12.70 -7.03 9.26
C HIS A 25 11.42 -7.28 8.46
N GLU A 26 11.55 -7.41 7.14
CA GLU A 26 10.43 -7.67 6.24
C GLU A 26 10.87 -8.54 5.06
N HIS A 27 10.24 -9.69 4.89
CA HIS A 27 10.49 -10.60 3.77
C HIS A 27 9.18 -10.89 3.03
N ARG A 28 9.28 -10.96 1.69
CA ARG A 28 8.15 -11.20 0.79
C ARG A 28 8.42 -12.40 -0.09
N PHE A 29 7.45 -13.30 -0.12
CA PHE A 29 7.52 -14.60 -0.77
C PHE A 29 6.39 -14.69 -1.79
N GLN A 30 6.71 -15.06 -3.03
CA GLN A 30 5.72 -15.45 -4.01
C GLN A 30 5.63 -16.97 -3.99
N VAL A 31 4.45 -17.49 -3.62
CA VAL A 31 4.22 -18.92 -3.41
C VAL A 31 2.87 -19.34 -4.00
N SER A 32 2.76 -20.61 -4.37
CA SER A 32 1.50 -21.16 -4.85
C SER A 32 0.40 -21.10 -3.79
N GLU A 33 -0.85 -21.13 -4.23
CA GLU A 33 -2.03 -21.16 -3.38
C GLU A 33 -1.99 -22.30 -2.32
N SER A 34 -1.47 -23.48 -2.67
CA SER A 34 -1.37 -24.61 -1.74
C SER A 34 -0.39 -24.33 -0.60
N ILE A 35 0.75 -23.71 -0.92
CA ILE A 35 1.77 -23.33 0.06
C ILE A 35 1.25 -22.20 0.94
N ALA A 36 0.63 -21.16 0.36
CA ALA A 36 0.01 -20.08 1.11
C ALA A 36 -1.03 -20.60 2.10
N ARG A 37 -1.91 -21.54 1.71
CA ARG A 37 -2.89 -22.14 2.61
C ARG A 37 -2.27 -22.88 3.78
N LEU A 38 -1.20 -23.63 3.55
CA LEU A 38 -0.46 -24.31 4.62
C LEU A 38 0.12 -23.28 5.59
N VAL A 39 0.81 -22.27 5.06
CA VAL A 39 1.44 -21.20 5.84
C VAL A 39 0.42 -20.45 6.68
N MET A 40 -0.71 -20.05 6.09
CA MET A 40 -1.75 -19.31 6.81
C MET A 40 -2.46 -20.18 7.85
N ARG A 41 -2.56 -21.50 7.64
CA ARG A 41 -3.08 -22.43 8.66
C ARG A 41 -2.12 -22.54 9.85
N THR A 42 -0.82 -22.72 9.60
CA THR A 42 0.20 -22.73 10.65
C THR A 42 0.23 -21.42 11.41
N THR A 43 0.15 -20.30 10.69
CA THR A 43 0.07 -18.96 11.27
C THR A 43 -1.16 -18.82 12.17
N ALA A 44 -2.35 -19.23 11.71
CA ALA A 44 -3.59 -19.14 12.47
C ALA A 44 -3.60 -19.94 13.78
N ASN A 45 -2.78 -21.00 13.87
CA ASN A 45 -2.62 -21.77 15.10
C ASN A 45 -1.77 -21.04 16.16
N ASN A 46 -0.93 -20.08 15.74
CA ASN A 46 0.04 -19.42 16.62
C ASN A 46 -0.24 -17.93 16.85
N LEU A 47 -0.93 -17.27 15.91
CA LEU A 47 -1.23 -15.84 15.96
C LEU A 47 -2.73 -15.61 15.84
N PRO A 48 -3.30 -14.62 16.56
CA PRO A 48 -4.68 -14.22 16.35
C PRO A 48 -4.85 -13.49 15.01
N LEU A 49 -6.07 -13.56 14.46
CA LEU A 49 -6.45 -12.77 13.31
C LEU A 49 -6.34 -11.28 13.66
N SER A 50 -5.73 -10.49 12.78
CA SER A 50 -5.56 -9.05 13.01
C SER A 50 -6.92 -8.38 13.20
N ARG A 51 -7.07 -7.56 14.27
CA ARG A 51 -8.36 -6.96 14.66
C ARG A 51 -9.03 -6.14 13.55
N ASP A 52 -8.20 -5.48 12.74
CA ASP A 52 -8.65 -4.66 11.61
C ASP A 52 -8.99 -5.47 10.36
N ASP A 53 -8.55 -6.74 10.28
CA ASP A 53 -8.85 -7.65 9.18
C ASP A 53 -10.00 -8.59 9.57
N ARG A 54 -11.25 -8.14 9.33
CA ARG A 54 -12.37 -9.07 9.10
C ARG A 54 -12.04 -9.94 7.86
N PRO A 55 -12.49 -11.21 7.79
CA PRO A 55 -12.06 -12.12 6.73
C PRO A 55 -12.32 -11.53 5.34
N TYR A 56 -11.22 -11.36 4.58
CA TYR A 56 -11.17 -10.93 3.17
C TYR A 56 -11.56 -9.49 2.89
N GLN A 57 -10.77 -8.55 3.37
CA GLN A 57 -10.86 -7.15 2.92
C GLN A 57 -10.04 -6.94 1.65
N TRP A 58 -10.63 -6.21 0.71
CA TRP A 58 -9.95 -5.67 -0.45
C TRP A 58 -9.16 -4.43 -0.02
N SER A 59 -7.86 -4.48 -0.25
CA SER A 59 -6.98 -3.32 -0.11
C SER A 59 -6.70 -2.75 -1.48
N THR A 60 -6.97 -1.46 -1.65
CA THR A 60 -6.64 -0.70 -2.85
C THR A 60 -5.53 0.29 -2.52
N THR A 61 -4.43 0.26 -3.26
CA THR A 61 -3.37 1.29 -3.19
C THR A 61 -3.41 2.10 -4.44
N THR A 62 -3.37 3.41 -4.32
CA THR A 62 -3.02 4.31 -5.43
C THR A 62 -1.63 4.87 -5.15
N TYR A 63 -0.65 4.48 -5.96
CA TYR A 63 0.72 4.97 -5.88
C TYR A 63 0.88 6.23 -6.70
N CYS A 64 1.66 7.17 -6.17
CA CYS A 64 2.03 8.38 -6.88
C CYS A 64 3.47 8.33 -7.36
N ASP A 65 3.73 8.98 -8.48
CA ASP A 65 5.07 9.29 -8.98
C ASP A 65 5.04 10.59 -9.79
N THR A 66 6.22 11.18 -9.97
CA THR A 66 6.45 12.35 -10.82
C THR A 66 6.42 11.98 -12.30
N VAL A 67 6.26 12.99 -13.17
CA VAL A 67 6.35 12.83 -14.64
C VAL A 67 7.67 12.16 -15.09
N ALA A 68 8.76 12.45 -14.38
CA ALA A 68 10.08 11.90 -14.66
C ALA A 68 10.33 10.50 -14.05
N TRP A 69 9.34 9.93 -13.36
CA TRP A 69 9.43 8.66 -12.63
C TRP A 69 10.53 8.66 -11.57
N SER A 70 10.75 9.81 -10.92
CA SER A 70 11.84 10.00 -9.95
C SER A 70 11.70 9.09 -8.73
N ILE A 71 10.47 8.83 -8.25
CA ILE A 71 10.23 7.96 -7.09
C ILE A 71 10.56 6.52 -7.45
N PHE A 72 10.08 6.04 -8.60
CA PHE A 72 10.42 4.70 -9.10
C PHE A 72 11.94 4.51 -9.28
N ARG A 73 12.61 5.43 -9.98
CA ARG A 73 14.06 5.36 -10.21
C ARG A 73 14.87 5.39 -8.92
N ALA A 74 14.39 6.10 -7.91
CA ALA A 74 15.00 6.11 -6.58
C ALA A 74 14.75 4.77 -5.87
N ALA A 75 13.54 4.22 -5.95
CA ALA A 75 13.17 2.95 -5.33
C ALA A 75 13.97 1.78 -5.90
N GLU A 76 14.28 1.79 -7.21
CA GLU A 76 15.17 0.79 -7.82
C GLU A 76 16.61 0.83 -7.30
N LYS A 77 17.06 1.98 -6.80
CA LYS A 77 18.36 2.14 -6.14
C LYS A 77 18.33 1.80 -4.65
N GLY A 78 17.19 1.33 -4.14
CA GLY A 78 17.02 0.95 -2.75
C GLY A 78 16.73 2.11 -1.79
N SER A 79 16.41 3.32 -2.30
CA SER A 79 15.94 4.40 -1.43
C SER A 79 14.91 5.28 -2.11
N ALA A 80 13.71 5.34 -1.54
CA ALA A 80 12.66 6.23 -2.04
C ALA A 80 11.66 6.62 -0.97
N MET A 81 11.26 7.89 -1.03
CA MET A 81 10.06 8.38 -0.39
C MET A 81 8.87 8.10 -1.33
N GLN A 82 8.02 7.16 -0.95
CA GLN A 82 6.79 6.80 -1.67
C GLN A 82 5.59 7.51 -1.04
N LEU A 83 4.81 8.18 -1.90
CA LEU A 83 3.48 8.70 -1.59
C LEU A 83 2.42 7.73 -2.12
N ARG A 84 1.46 7.35 -1.28
CA ARG A 84 0.33 6.51 -1.71
C ARG A 84 -0.94 6.75 -0.91
N ILE A 85 -2.08 6.52 -1.56
CA ILE A 85 -3.39 6.47 -0.91
C ILE A 85 -3.81 5.03 -0.72
N ARG A 86 -4.26 4.69 0.49
CA ARG A 86 -4.75 3.37 0.88
C ARG A 86 -6.24 3.45 1.19
N GLU A 87 -7.01 2.60 0.52
CA GLU A 87 -8.42 2.38 0.79
C GLU A 87 -8.64 0.91 1.20
N TYR A 88 -9.58 0.70 2.13
CA TYR A 88 -10.02 -0.62 2.58
C TYR A 88 -11.49 -0.82 2.22
N HIS A 89 -11.83 -1.96 1.64
CA HIS A 89 -13.16 -2.25 1.14
C HIS A 89 -13.62 -3.65 1.52
N ARG A 90 -14.92 -3.79 1.80
CA ARG A 90 -15.55 -5.09 2.03
C ARG A 90 -15.71 -5.90 0.74
N THR A 91 -15.86 -5.23 -0.39
CA THR A 91 -16.02 -5.83 -1.72
C THR A 91 -15.07 -5.16 -2.69
N ARG A 92 -14.63 -5.88 -3.73
CA ARG A 92 -13.72 -5.33 -4.74
C ARG A 92 -14.32 -4.08 -5.38
N PRO A 93 -13.67 -2.91 -5.28
CA PRO A 93 -14.16 -1.72 -5.94
C PRO A 93 -13.75 -1.72 -7.42
N ARG A 94 -14.53 -1.04 -8.26
CA ARG A 94 -14.24 -0.82 -9.69
C ARG A 94 -13.55 0.52 -9.97
N GLU A 95 -13.48 1.35 -8.95
CA GLU A 95 -12.96 2.72 -8.96
C GLU A 95 -12.01 2.87 -7.77
N VAL A 96 -11.19 3.91 -7.81
CA VAL A 96 -10.31 4.35 -6.73
C VAL A 96 -10.66 5.75 -6.28
N LEU A 97 -10.11 6.12 -5.13
CA LEU A 97 -10.41 7.36 -4.46
C LEU A 97 -11.91 7.46 -4.19
N ASN A 98 -12.53 6.43 -3.62
CA ASN A 98 -13.98 6.38 -3.36
C ASN A 98 -14.36 7.21 -2.13
N PRO A 99 -15.61 7.73 -2.03
CA PRO A 99 -16.06 8.40 -0.82
C PRO A 99 -15.92 7.50 0.40
N GLY A 100 -15.47 8.07 1.52
CA GLY A 100 -15.20 7.32 2.74
C GLY A 100 -13.92 7.78 3.41
N THR A 101 -13.30 6.87 4.15
CA THR A 101 -12.02 7.09 4.83
C THR A 101 -10.89 6.46 4.03
N ALA A 102 -9.77 7.17 3.91
CA ALA A 102 -8.54 6.66 3.35
C ALA A 102 -7.37 6.99 4.26
N TRP A 103 -6.27 6.27 4.05
CA TRP A 103 -4.99 6.62 4.62
C TRP A 103 -4.12 7.25 3.55
N ILE A 104 -3.65 8.46 3.79
CA ILE A 104 -2.49 8.99 3.09
C ILE A 104 -1.28 8.37 3.77
N GLU A 105 -0.51 7.56 3.03
CA GLU A 105 0.66 6.87 3.56
C GLU A 105 1.93 7.40 2.90
N PHE A 106 2.92 7.67 3.73
CA PHE A 106 4.28 8.00 3.35
C PHE A 106 5.20 6.88 3.80
N LYS A 107 6.06 6.42 2.90
CA LYS A 107 7.04 5.38 3.21
C LYS A 107 8.40 5.83 2.72
N ASP A 108 9.33 6.00 3.63
CA ASP A 108 10.72 6.30 3.30
C ASP A 108 11.53 5.02 3.48
N ASP A 109 11.90 4.43 2.35
CA ASP A 109 12.72 3.23 2.32
C ASP A 109 14.21 3.63 2.27
N GLU A 110 15.02 3.07 3.16
CA GLU A 110 16.49 3.01 3.09
C GLU A 110 16.90 1.52 3.06
N GLN A 111 18.10 1.20 2.54
CA GLN A 111 18.53 -0.16 2.16
C GLN A 111 17.99 -1.31 3.05
N ASP A 112 18.13 -1.22 4.37
CA ASP A 112 17.72 -2.30 5.29
C ASP A 112 16.50 -1.97 6.16
N THR A 113 15.91 -0.77 6.00
CA THR A 113 14.99 -0.21 6.99
C THR A 113 14.01 0.78 6.40
N SER A 114 12.79 0.82 6.90
CA SER A 114 11.77 1.75 6.42
C SER A 114 11.15 2.53 7.56
N LEU A 115 10.94 3.83 7.35
CA LEU A 115 10.04 4.65 8.17
C LEU A 115 8.69 4.75 7.46
N LYS A 116 7.61 4.63 8.23
CA LYS A 116 6.25 4.79 7.71
C LYS A 116 5.46 5.76 8.56
N GLU A 117 4.81 6.69 7.90
CA GLU A 117 3.87 7.63 8.49
C GLU A 117 2.54 7.54 7.73
N ARG A 118 1.42 7.63 8.43
CA ARG A 118 0.10 7.65 7.79
C ARG A 118 -0.91 8.52 8.52
N PHE A 119 -1.81 9.09 7.73
CA PHE A 119 -2.89 9.96 8.19
C PHE A 119 -4.23 9.42 7.72
N GLY A 120 -5.09 9.03 8.66
CA GLY A 120 -6.46 8.63 8.40
C GLY A 120 -7.33 9.86 8.19
N VAL A 121 -7.81 10.07 6.96
CA VAL A 121 -8.56 11.26 6.55
C VAL A 121 -9.82 10.89 5.76
N SER A 122 -10.72 11.85 5.57
CA SER A 122 -11.78 11.68 4.57
C SER A 122 -11.17 11.68 3.16
N MET A 123 -11.81 10.98 2.22
CA MET A 123 -11.35 10.97 0.83
C MET A 123 -11.35 12.37 0.20
N GLU A 124 -12.27 13.25 0.62
CA GLU A 124 -12.28 14.65 0.18
C GLU A 124 -10.95 15.35 0.52
N VAL A 125 -10.45 15.18 1.75
CA VAL A 125 -9.15 15.68 2.17
C VAL A 125 -8.03 15.01 1.40
N ALA A 126 -8.06 13.69 1.19
CA ALA A 126 -7.04 12.99 0.42
C ALA A 126 -6.94 13.47 -1.04
N ARG A 127 -8.08 13.68 -1.71
CA ARG A 127 -8.13 14.21 -3.08
C ARG A 127 -7.62 15.66 -3.13
N SER A 128 -8.04 16.49 -2.17
CA SER A 128 -7.55 17.87 -2.04
C SER A 128 -6.04 17.91 -1.79
N PHE A 129 -5.51 16.99 -0.99
CA PHE A 129 -4.07 16.88 -0.74
C PHE A 129 -3.31 16.48 -2.01
N LEU A 130 -3.79 15.48 -2.76
CA LEU A 130 -3.17 15.07 -4.03
C LEU A 130 -3.12 16.19 -5.09
N ARG A 131 -3.99 17.19 -4.99
CA ARG A 131 -3.97 18.39 -5.85
C ARG A 131 -3.07 19.51 -5.33
N GLY A 132 -2.58 19.40 -4.09
CA GLY A 132 -1.84 20.46 -3.42
C GLY A 132 -2.72 21.58 -2.85
N ASP A 133 -4.05 21.41 -2.83
CA ASP A 133 -5.02 22.42 -2.34
C ASP A 133 -5.03 22.52 -0.80
N THR A 134 -4.59 21.46 -0.11
CA THR A 134 -4.59 21.38 1.36
C THR A 134 -3.30 20.76 1.88
N THR A 135 -2.93 21.10 3.11
CA THR A 135 -1.82 20.50 3.85
C THR A 135 -2.37 19.61 4.97
N LEU A 136 -1.60 18.60 5.37
CA LEU A 136 -1.97 17.76 6.50
C LEU A 136 -1.71 18.49 7.83
N PRO A 137 -2.51 18.22 8.87
CA PRO A 137 -2.28 18.79 10.20
C PRO A 137 -1.01 18.19 10.83
N GLU A 138 -0.21 19.04 11.49
CA GLU A 138 1.10 18.74 12.09
C GLU A 138 2.20 18.42 11.05
N ASP A 139 2.77 19.48 10.47
CA ASP A 139 3.68 19.43 9.32
C ASP A 139 5.16 19.26 9.75
N HIS A 140 5.47 18.18 10.45
CA HIS A 140 6.84 17.82 10.80
C HIS A 140 7.12 16.35 10.43
N GLY A 141 7.94 16.09 9.42
CA GLY A 141 8.34 14.73 9.03
C GLY A 141 8.15 14.40 7.55
N LEU A 142 7.54 13.24 7.23
CA LEU A 142 7.39 12.79 5.85
C LEU A 142 6.30 13.54 5.09
N ALA A 143 5.33 14.13 5.80
CA ALA A 143 4.27 14.96 5.21
C ALA A 143 4.80 16.20 4.47
N GLU A 144 5.82 16.88 5.02
CA GLU A 144 6.44 18.05 4.38
C GLU A 144 7.15 17.64 3.08
N ARG A 145 7.93 16.54 3.13
CA ARG A 145 8.58 15.96 1.94
C ARG A 145 7.57 15.52 0.88
N ALA A 146 6.41 15.00 1.30
CA ALA A 146 5.34 14.63 0.39
C ALA A 146 4.76 15.84 -0.34
N SER A 147 4.58 16.94 0.39
CA SER A 147 4.10 18.20 -0.16
C SER A 147 5.07 18.77 -1.21
N LEU A 148 6.38 18.60 -1.01
CA LEU A 148 7.39 18.93 -2.02
C LEU A 148 7.26 18.04 -3.28
N LEU A 149 7.12 16.73 -3.12
CA LEU A 149 6.92 15.81 -4.27
C LEU A 149 5.68 16.17 -5.09
N LEU A 150 4.58 16.52 -4.43
CA LEU A 150 3.36 16.98 -5.10
C LEU A 150 3.59 18.28 -5.88
N ARG A 151 4.33 19.24 -5.31
CA ARG A 151 4.74 20.48 -6.02
C ARG A 151 5.65 20.18 -7.22
N ASP A 152 6.48 19.14 -7.13
CA ASP A 152 7.32 18.65 -8.22
C ASP A 152 6.54 17.80 -9.25
N GLY A 153 5.22 17.76 -9.14
CA GLY A 153 4.33 17.11 -10.11
C GLY A 153 4.12 15.62 -9.86
N ALA A 154 4.35 15.13 -8.64
CA ALA A 154 3.90 13.79 -8.26
C ALA A 154 2.38 13.67 -8.35
N ARG A 155 1.92 12.59 -8.98
CA ARG A 155 0.50 12.33 -9.20
C ARG A 155 0.22 10.83 -9.14
N PRO A 156 -1.03 10.41 -8.87
CA PRO A 156 -1.45 9.03 -9.04
C PRO A 156 -1.11 8.45 -10.42
N VAL A 157 -0.50 7.27 -10.46
CA VAL A 157 -0.01 6.65 -11.72
C VAL A 157 -0.34 5.16 -11.81
N ALA A 158 -0.30 4.44 -10.70
CA ALA A 158 -0.52 3.01 -10.67
C ALA A 158 -1.38 2.62 -9.48
N VAL A 159 -2.23 1.61 -9.67
CA VAL A 159 -3.07 1.05 -8.62
C VAL A 159 -2.74 -0.41 -8.39
N THR A 160 -2.78 -0.83 -7.13
CA THR A 160 -2.81 -2.25 -6.79
C THR A 160 -4.08 -2.61 -6.04
N GLN A 161 -4.71 -3.72 -6.42
CA GLN A 161 -5.82 -4.30 -5.66
C GLN A 161 -5.47 -5.74 -5.27
N TYR A 162 -5.78 -6.13 -4.04
CA TYR A 162 -5.65 -7.51 -3.55
C TYR A 162 -6.62 -7.73 -2.39
N ASN A 163 -6.96 -8.99 -2.11
CA ASN A 163 -7.65 -9.35 -0.87
C ASN A 163 -6.65 -9.96 0.12
N ARG A 164 -6.66 -9.44 1.35
CA ARG A 164 -5.68 -9.77 2.38
C ARG A 164 -6.28 -10.65 3.48
N LEU A 165 -5.45 -11.58 3.95
CA LEU A 165 -5.59 -12.22 5.24
C LEU A 165 -4.35 -11.88 6.08
N ALA A 166 -4.52 -11.39 7.31
CA ALA A 166 -3.40 -11.04 8.18
C ALA A 166 -3.59 -11.57 9.59
N TYR A 167 -2.50 -12.08 10.15
CA TYR A 167 -2.40 -12.45 11.56
C TYR A 167 -1.27 -11.63 12.19
N ASN A 168 -1.46 -11.24 13.44
CA ASN A 168 -0.55 -10.37 14.16
C ASN A 168 -0.42 -10.86 15.60
N SER A 169 0.80 -10.88 16.14
CA SER A 169 0.99 -11.10 17.57
C SER A 169 0.35 -9.96 18.37
N LEU A 170 -0.03 -10.22 19.62
CA LEU A 170 -0.75 -9.25 20.45
C LEU A 170 0.09 -8.01 20.77
N ASP A 171 1.41 -8.18 20.82
CA ASP A 171 2.43 -7.16 21.01
C ASP A 171 2.94 -6.56 19.68
N SER A 172 2.43 -7.03 18.53
CA SER A 172 2.86 -6.64 17.18
C SER A 172 4.33 -6.93 16.82
N SER A 173 5.02 -7.78 17.60
CA SER A 173 6.37 -8.25 17.32
C SER A 173 6.48 -9.10 16.04
N LEU A 174 5.39 -9.77 15.61
CA LEU A 174 5.34 -10.58 14.39
C LEU A 174 4.00 -10.41 13.68
N ARG A 175 4.06 -10.09 12.39
CA ARG A 175 2.90 -10.03 11.48
C ARG A 175 3.15 -10.88 10.25
N ILE A 176 2.18 -11.71 9.89
CA ILE A 176 2.20 -12.51 8.66
C ILE A 176 0.93 -12.22 7.86
N THR A 177 1.09 -11.91 6.58
CA THR A 177 -0.02 -11.62 5.66
C THR A 177 0.05 -12.48 4.41
N ALA A 178 -1.10 -12.81 3.84
CA ALA A 178 -1.23 -13.39 2.51
C ALA A 178 -2.14 -12.52 1.64
N ASP A 179 -1.57 -11.99 0.57
CA ASP A 179 -2.25 -11.17 -0.42
C ASP A 179 -2.60 -12.03 -1.64
N HIS A 180 -3.89 -12.26 -1.82
CA HIS A 180 -4.41 -13.04 -2.93
C HIS A 180 -4.91 -12.10 -4.03
N ASN A 181 -5.02 -12.62 -5.26
CA ASN A 181 -5.57 -11.91 -6.41
C ASN A 181 -4.93 -10.52 -6.61
N LEU A 182 -3.61 -10.41 -6.43
CA LEU A 182 -2.90 -9.14 -6.56
C LEU A 182 -2.91 -8.70 -8.02
N MET A 183 -3.52 -7.55 -8.27
CA MET A 183 -3.68 -6.96 -9.60
C MET A 183 -3.06 -5.58 -9.64
N TYR A 184 -2.57 -5.21 -10.83
CA TYR A 184 -1.93 -3.93 -11.13
C TYR A 184 -2.73 -3.21 -12.21
N PHE A 185 -2.97 -1.91 -12.05
CA PHE A 185 -3.67 -1.10 -13.04
C PHE A 185 -2.90 0.18 -13.34
N ALA A 186 -2.96 0.62 -14.59
CA ALA A 186 -2.53 1.95 -15.01
C ALA A 186 -3.68 2.92 -14.79
N LEU A 187 -3.48 3.92 -13.94
CA LEU A 187 -4.52 4.90 -13.65
C LEU A 187 -4.50 6.00 -14.72
N PRO A 188 -5.64 6.34 -15.34
CA PRO A 188 -5.72 7.37 -16.38
C PRO A 188 -5.77 8.77 -15.74
N TRP A 189 -4.77 9.12 -14.95
CA TRP A 189 -4.78 10.38 -14.19
C TRP A 189 -4.59 11.61 -15.07
N GLU A 190 -3.85 11.49 -16.17
CA GLU A 190 -3.58 12.61 -17.10
C GLU A 190 -4.84 13.10 -17.83
N THR A 191 -5.88 12.27 -17.91
CA THR A 191 -7.16 12.64 -18.55
C THR A 191 -8.16 13.25 -17.57
N ARG A 192 -7.75 13.48 -16.33
CA ARG A 192 -8.63 13.98 -15.27
C ARG A 192 -8.48 15.48 -15.12
N ASP A 193 -9.60 16.19 -15.03
CA ASP A 193 -9.60 17.62 -14.75
C ASP A 193 -9.19 17.88 -13.30
N ASP A 194 -8.42 18.95 -13.07
CA ASP A 194 -7.95 19.32 -11.72
C ASP A 194 -9.11 19.64 -10.76
N GLY A 195 -10.28 20.05 -11.28
CA GLY A 195 -11.49 20.29 -10.47
C GLY A 195 -12.24 19.02 -10.06
N ASP A 196 -11.86 17.85 -10.58
CA ASP A 196 -12.67 16.65 -10.52
C ASP A 196 -12.62 16.04 -9.10
N THR A 197 -13.76 16.00 -8.42
CA THR A 197 -13.90 15.49 -7.05
C THR A 197 -14.52 14.09 -7.01
N GLU A 198 -14.84 13.50 -8.17
CA GLU A 198 -15.48 12.18 -8.24
C GLU A 198 -14.47 11.03 -8.06
N PRO A 199 -14.89 9.78 -7.82
CA PRO A 199 -14.01 8.62 -7.94
C PRO A 199 -13.34 8.55 -9.31
N SER A 200 -12.20 7.88 -9.40
CA SER A 200 -11.50 7.64 -10.67
C SER A 200 -11.67 6.17 -11.07
N PRO A 201 -11.97 5.85 -12.35
CA PRO A 201 -11.96 4.47 -12.79
C PRO A 201 -10.57 3.85 -12.63
N LEU A 202 -10.50 2.55 -12.31
CA LEU A 202 -9.22 1.84 -12.12
C LEU A 202 -8.25 1.94 -13.31
N GLY A 203 -8.78 2.14 -14.51
CA GLY A 203 -8.03 2.15 -15.76
C GLY A 203 -7.73 0.76 -16.29
N SER A 204 -6.62 0.64 -17.04
CA SER A 204 -6.25 -0.59 -17.74
C SER A 204 -5.60 -1.59 -16.79
N LEU A 205 -6.07 -2.84 -16.79
CA LEU A 205 -5.39 -3.94 -16.09
C LEU A 205 -4.03 -4.18 -16.76
N LEU A 206 -2.96 -4.00 -16.00
CA LEU A 206 -1.59 -4.21 -16.44
C LEU A 206 -1.17 -5.67 -16.29
N ALA A 207 -1.43 -6.24 -15.11
CA ALA A 207 -1.09 -7.62 -14.79
C ALA A 207 -1.86 -8.11 -13.57
N MET A 208 -1.85 -9.42 -13.38
CA MET A 208 -2.33 -10.11 -12.20
C MET A 208 -1.29 -11.13 -11.78
N GLU A 209 -0.94 -11.16 -10.51
CA GLU A 209 -0.06 -12.19 -9.98
C GLU A 209 -0.73 -13.56 -10.12
N PRO A 210 -0.01 -14.57 -10.65
CA PRO A 210 -0.54 -15.93 -10.73
C PRO A 210 -0.56 -16.63 -9.36
N ASP A 211 0.25 -16.14 -8.42
CA ASP A 211 0.55 -16.74 -7.13
C ASP A 211 0.20 -15.79 -5.98
N VAL A 212 0.25 -16.30 -4.75
CA VAL A 212 -0.05 -15.56 -3.53
C VAL A 212 1.22 -14.89 -3.01
N ILE A 213 1.09 -13.64 -2.57
CA ILE A 213 2.21 -12.94 -1.92
C ILE A 213 2.07 -13.08 -0.42
N VAL A 214 2.95 -13.89 0.17
CA VAL A 214 3.10 -13.99 1.62
C VAL A 214 4.15 -13.00 2.09
N GLU A 215 3.84 -12.21 3.12
CA GLU A 215 4.75 -11.22 3.72
C GLU A 215 4.87 -11.50 5.21
N MET A 216 6.10 -11.63 5.70
CA MET A 216 6.43 -11.74 7.12
C MET A 216 7.17 -10.48 7.57
N LYS A 217 6.70 -9.86 8.66
CA LYS A 217 7.34 -8.71 9.29
C LYS A 217 7.56 -8.98 10.76
N TRP A 218 8.74 -8.66 11.28
CA TRP A 218 9.02 -8.90 12.69
C TRP A 218 10.07 -7.95 13.26
N TYR A 219 10.05 -7.85 14.58
CA TYR A 219 11.03 -7.17 15.41
C TYR A 219 11.80 -8.21 16.23
N GLY A 220 13.10 -8.01 16.43
CA GLY A 220 13.93 -8.90 17.24
C GLY A 220 14.01 -10.33 16.70
N GLU A 221 14.01 -11.32 17.59
CA GLU A 221 14.11 -12.73 17.25
C GLU A 221 12.75 -13.36 16.94
N LEU A 222 12.72 -14.24 15.94
CA LEU A 222 11.52 -15.01 15.61
C LEU A 222 11.33 -16.16 16.61
N PRO A 223 10.09 -16.47 17.03
CA PRO A 223 9.82 -17.70 17.75
C PRO A 223 10.14 -18.92 16.86
N HIS A 224 10.53 -20.05 17.45
CA HIS A 224 11.01 -21.23 16.70
C HIS A 224 10.08 -21.67 15.55
N TRP A 225 8.76 -21.70 15.79
CA TRP A 225 7.79 -22.08 14.75
C TRP A 225 7.82 -21.13 13.54
N ALA A 226 8.12 -19.85 13.75
CA ALA A 226 8.19 -18.85 12.70
C ALA A 226 9.53 -18.87 11.99
N VAL A 227 10.61 -19.29 12.66
CA VAL A 227 11.91 -19.59 12.02
C VAL A 227 11.74 -20.73 11.01
N ASP A 228 11.13 -21.84 11.42
CA ASP A 228 10.88 -22.99 10.54
C ASP A 228 9.97 -22.61 9.37
N LEU A 229 8.92 -21.82 9.65
CA LEU A 229 7.99 -21.34 8.62
C LEU A 229 8.67 -20.40 7.62
N HIS A 230 9.56 -19.52 8.08
CA HIS A 230 10.33 -18.61 7.24
C HIS A 230 11.33 -19.38 6.35
N ALA A 231 12.02 -20.37 6.90
CA ALA A 231 12.91 -21.24 6.13
C ALA A 231 12.13 -22.00 5.04
N TYR A 232 11.00 -22.59 5.40
CA TYR A 232 10.12 -23.26 4.44
C TYR A 232 9.64 -22.33 3.31
N LEU A 233 9.27 -21.09 3.63
CA LEU A 233 8.90 -20.08 2.64
C LEU A 233 10.06 -19.71 1.72
N LYS A 234 11.28 -19.55 2.25
CA LYS A 234 12.48 -19.30 1.46
C LYS A 234 12.76 -20.42 0.47
N GLU A 235 12.65 -21.68 0.89
CA GLU A 235 12.84 -22.84 0.02
C GLU A 235 11.73 -22.99 -1.03
N SER A 236 10.52 -22.52 -0.69
CA SER A 236 9.32 -22.60 -1.53
C SER A 236 9.18 -21.47 -2.54
N THR A 237 9.96 -20.40 -2.40
CA THR A 237 9.94 -19.23 -3.28
C THR A 237 11.13 -19.26 -4.22
N ARG A 238 10.91 -18.87 -5.48
CA ARG A 238 11.98 -18.84 -6.49
C ARG A 238 12.99 -17.72 -6.27
N GLU A 239 12.50 -16.52 -5.98
CA GLU A 239 13.31 -15.32 -5.77
C GLU A 239 12.63 -14.39 -4.76
N GLU A 240 13.45 -13.62 -4.02
CA GLU A 240 12.91 -12.57 -3.15
C GLU A 240 12.16 -11.53 -3.98
N ARG A 241 10.95 -11.21 -3.53
CA ARG A 241 10.05 -10.40 -4.32
C ARG A 241 10.23 -8.90 -4.04
N PRO A 242 10.38 -8.05 -5.08
CA PRO A 242 10.38 -6.60 -4.92
C PRO A 242 9.09 -6.06 -4.28
N SER A 243 9.06 -4.77 -3.95
CA SER A 243 7.84 -4.12 -3.44
C SER A 243 6.72 -4.13 -4.48
N LYS A 244 5.46 -4.05 -4.02
CA LYS A 244 4.30 -3.94 -4.93
C LYS A 244 4.38 -2.70 -5.82
N PHE A 245 4.96 -1.61 -5.31
CA PHE A 245 5.20 -0.38 -6.08
C PHE A 245 6.14 -0.63 -7.25
N ILE A 246 7.32 -1.19 -6.99
CA ILE A 246 8.33 -1.48 -8.04
C ILE A 246 7.72 -2.37 -9.13
N VAL A 247 7.00 -3.43 -8.74
CA VAL A 247 6.36 -4.33 -9.73
C VAL A 247 5.26 -3.62 -10.52
N ALA A 248 4.42 -2.80 -9.87
CA ALA A 248 3.39 -2.01 -10.55
C ALA A 248 4.00 -1.06 -11.59
N MET A 249 5.07 -0.36 -11.22
CA MET A 249 5.76 0.59 -12.10
C MET A 249 6.46 -0.10 -13.26
N ARG A 250 7.12 -1.24 -13.05
CA ARG A 250 7.71 -2.03 -14.14
C ARG A 250 6.66 -2.46 -15.15
N TRP A 251 5.49 -2.90 -14.70
CA TRP A 251 4.38 -3.20 -15.61
C TRP A 251 3.87 -1.96 -16.34
N LEU A 252 3.70 -0.83 -15.63
CA LEU A 252 3.25 0.44 -16.21
C LEU A 252 4.19 0.94 -17.31
N LEU A 253 5.51 0.81 -17.09
CA LEU A 253 6.56 1.28 -18.00
C LEU A 253 6.95 0.23 -19.05
N GLY A 254 6.41 -1.00 -18.98
CA GLY A 254 6.74 -2.09 -19.89
C GLY A 254 8.15 -2.67 -19.71
N GLU A 255 8.68 -2.61 -18.49
CA GLU A 255 10.03 -3.06 -18.09
C GLU A 255 10.03 -4.47 -17.47
N THR A 256 9.08 -5.33 -17.83
CA THR A 256 9.00 -6.68 -17.27
C THR A 256 9.99 -7.67 -17.89
N ASP A 257 10.50 -8.56 -17.04
CA ASP A 257 11.77 -9.30 -17.19
C ASP A 257 12.15 -9.77 -18.61
N GLY A 258 13.31 -9.27 -19.07
CA GLY A 258 14.20 -10.03 -19.94
C GLY A 258 13.93 -10.07 -21.45
N THR A 259 12.81 -9.57 -21.97
CA THR A 259 12.70 -9.37 -23.42
C THR A 259 13.39 -8.07 -23.82
N LYS A 260 14.69 -8.18 -24.12
CA LYS A 260 15.36 -7.24 -25.03
C LYS A 260 14.43 -7.04 -26.23
N LYS A 261 13.78 -5.87 -26.34
CA LYS A 261 13.17 -5.45 -27.60
C LYS A 261 14.25 -5.65 -28.68
N PRO A 262 14.00 -6.41 -29.76
CA PRO A 262 14.96 -6.47 -30.84
C PRO A 262 15.13 -5.03 -31.33
N LYS A 263 16.37 -4.52 -31.30
CA LYS A 263 16.70 -3.27 -31.98
C LYS A 263 16.25 -3.45 -33.42
N LYS A 264 15.25 -2.67 -33.85
CA LYS A 264 14.96 -2.52 -35.27
C LYS A 264 16.25 -2.04 -35.92
N LYS A 265 16.84 -2.89 -36.78
CA LYS A 265 17.84 -2.47 -37.74
C LYS A 265 17.18 -1.65 -38.83
#